data_AF-A0A2T4RZ00-F1
#
_entry.id   AF-A0A2T4RZ00-F1
#
_cell.length_a   1.000
_cell.length_b   1.000
_cell.length_c   1.000
_cell.angle_alpha   90.00
_cell.angle_beta   90.00
_cell.angle_gamma   90.00
#
_symmetry.space_group_name_H-M   'P 1'
#
loop_
_entity.id
_entity.type
_entity.pdbx_description
1 polymer ?
#
loop_
_entity_poly.entity_id
_entity_poly.type
_entity_poly.pdbx_seq_one_letter_code
_entity_poly.pdbx_strand_id
1 'polypeptide(L)'
;MQLMTTYQDNNYPITIQHDAMTHLSTFLSQYRDVAFIVDKNVASFHPTKIEQATSAIKSNQISHMISVEGNEQTKSFSVYESVLEQLLETGITRNT
;
A
#
# COMPACT_ATOMS: atom_id res chain seq x y z
N MET A 1 -12.57 -15.97 4.09
CA MET A 1 -13.54 -15.31 4.98
C MET A 1 -13.50 -13.82 4.71
N GLN A 2 -14.64 -13.16 4.60
CA GLN A 2 -14.71 -11.70 4.45
C GLN A 2 -15.58 -11.14 5.57
N LEU A 3 -15.05 -10.14 6.28
CA LEU A 3 -15.75 -9.39 7.33
C LEU A 3 -15.92 -7.93 6.85
N MET A 4 -16.77 -7.17 7.54
CA MET A 4 -16.99 -5.75 7.28
C MET A 4 -17.03 -5.00 8.61
N THR A 5 -16.46 -3.80 8.67
CA THR A 5 -16.66 -2.91 9.83
C THR A 5 -18.11 -2.42 9.92
N THR A 6 -18.51 -1.94 11.10
CA THR A 6 -19.89 -1.53 11.41
C THR A 6 -19.96 -0.14 12.06
N TYR A 7 -19.06 0.76 11.69
CA TYR A 7 -19.14 2.19 12.01
C TYR A 7 -20.38 2.82 11.37
N GLN A 8 -20.76 4.02 11.80
CA GLN A 8 -21.90 4.74 11.24
C GLN A 8 -21.75 4.96 9.72
N ASP A 9 -20.55 5.38 9.28
CA ASP A 9 -20.22 5.68 7.90
C ASP A 9 -18.77 5.23 7.60
N ASN A 10 -18.38 5.18 6.31
CA ASN A 10 -17.03 4.84 5.84
C ASN A 10 -16.49 3.47 6.27
N ASN A 11 -17.35 2.46 6.21
CA ASN A 11 -16.96 1.08 6.49
C ASN A 11 -16.05 0.50 5.41
N TYR A 12 -15.17 -0.42 5.80
CA TYR A 12 -14.24 -1.11 4.91
C TYR A 12 -14.26 -2.63 5.12
N PRO A 13 -13.98 -3.41 4.05
CA PRO A 13 -13.93 -4.86 4.14
C PRO A 13 -12.62 -5.33 4.80
N ILE A 14 -12.69 -6.46 5.50
CA ILE A 14 -11.53 -7.18 6.03
C ILE A 14 -11.53 -8.59 5.42
N THR A 15 -10.65 -8.80 4.44
CA THR A 15 -10.54 -10.07 3.70
C THR A 15 -9.47 -10.95 4.31
N ILE A 16 -9.86 -12.12 4.83
CA ILE A 16 -8.97 -13.09 5.50
C ILE A 16 -9.09 -14.44 4.77
N GLN A 17 -8.08 -14.76 3.97
CA GLN A 17 -7.98 -16.02 3.25
C GLN A 17 -6.53 -16.32 2.84
N HIS A 18 -6.27 -17.56 2.45
CA HIS A 18 -5.02 -17.90 1.77
C HIS A 18 -4.90 -17.11 0.46
N ASP A 19 -3.72 -16.56 0.19
CA ASP A 19 -3.42 -15.75 -0.99
C ASP A 19 -4.42 -14.61 -1.27
N ALA A 20 -4.84 -13.90 -0.21
CA ALA A 20 -5.75 -12.75 -0.32
C ALA A 20 -5.26 -11.63 -1.25
N MET A 21 -3.95 -11.52 -1.50
CA MET A 21 -3.38 -10.52 -2.41
C MET A 21 -3.82 -10.69 -3.87
N THR A 22 -4.41 -11.83 -4.25
CA THR A 22 -5.06 -12.01 -5.55
C THR A 22 -6.21 -11.01 -5.79
N HIS A 23 -6.79 -10.45 -4.73
CA HIS A 23 -7.84 -9.43 -4.83
C HIS A 23 -7.32 -8.00 -4.93
N LEU A 24 -6.00 -7.76 -4.78
CA LEU A 24 -5.43 -6.42 -4.67
C LEU A 24 -5.79 -5.54 -5.89
N SER A 25 -5.74 -6.11 -7.09
CA SER A 25 -6.07 -5.40 -8.33
C SER A 25 -7.49 -4.83 -8.36
N THR A 26 -8.45 -5.48 -7.69
CA THR A 26 -9.84 -4.98 -7.60
C THR A 26 -9.87 -3.67 -6.83
N PHE A 27 -9.17 -3.60 -5.70
CA PHE A 27 -9.12 -2.40 -4.86
C PHE A 27 -8.29 -1.29 -5.48
N LEU A 28 -7.18 -1.64 -6.12
CA LEU A 28 -6.26 -0.66 -6.69
C LEU A 28 -6.81 -0.02 -7.97
N SER A 29 -7.66 -0.71 -8.72
CA SER A 29 -8.06 -0.30 -10.07
C SER A 29 -8.76 1.06 -10.20
N GLN A 30 -9.25 1.63 -9.10
CA GLN A 30 -9.94 2.93 -9.06
C GLN A 30 -8.98 4.13 -8.92
N TYR A 31 -7.73 3.88 -8.53
CA TYR A 31 -6.75 4.94 -8.26
C TYR A 31 -5.88 5.22 -9.48
N ARG A 32 -5.45 6.47 -9.64
CA ARG A 32 -4.52 6.85 -10.72
C ARG A 32 -3.09 6.44 -10.39
N ASP A 33 -2.67 6.75 -9.18
CA ASP A 33 -1.37 6.40 -8.62
C ASP A 33 -1.60 5.40 -7.48
N VAL A 34 -0.61 4.58 -7.15
CA VAL A 34 -0.62 3.69 -6.00
C VAL A 34 0.76 3.73 -5.35
N ALA A 35 0.82 4.12 -4.09
CA ALA A 35 2.05 4.11 -3.32
C ALA A 35 2.11 2.88 -2.39
N PHE A 36 3.13 2.04 -2.60
CA PHE A 36 3.47 0.95 -1.69
C PHE A 36 4.50 1.45 -0.67
N ILE A 37 4.07 1.63 0.57
CA ILE A 37 4.96 1.92 1.70
C ILE A 37 5.26 0.59 2.40
N VAL A 38 6.51 0.14 2.33
CA VAL A 38 6.89 -1.23 2.72
C VAL A 38 8.05 -1.19 3.71
N ASP A 39 7.96 -2.01 4.76
CA ASP A 39 9.07 -2.26 5.67
C ASP A 39 10.24 -2.94 4.93
N LYS A 40 11.46 -2.41 5.09
CA LYS A 40 12.67 -2.93 4.44
C LYS A 40 12.92 -4.42 4.72
N ASN A 41 12.65 -4.89 5.94
CA ASN A 41 12.79 -6.30 6.30
C ASN A 41 11.73 -7.13 5.57
N VAL A 42 10.48 -6.67 5.52
CA VAL A 42 9.41 -7.36 4.79
C VAL A 42 9.75 -7.47 3.30
N ALA A 43 10.23 -6.39 2.69
CA ALA A 43 10.65 -6.41 1.29
C ALA A 43 11.79 -7.40 1.03
N SER A 44 12.75 -7.48 1.96
CA SER A 44 13.90 -8.41 1.88
C SER A 44 13.49 -9.88 2.06
N PHE A 45 12.63 -10.17 3.05
CA PHE A 45 12.23 -11.55 3.38
C PHE A 45 11.12 -12.10 2.48
N HIS A 46 10.33 -11.24 1.84
CA HIS A 46 9.17 -11.65 1.04
C HIS A 46 9.15 -11.04 -0.37
N PRO A 47 10.23 -11.15 -1.16
CA PRO A 47 10.34 -10.50 -2.46
C PRO A 47 9.23 -10.93 -3.45
N THR A 48 8.82 -12.19 -3.41
CA THR A 48 7.74 -12.72 -4.27
C THR A 48 6.38 -12.11 -3.93
N LYS A 49 6.15 -11.72 -2.67
CA LYS A 49 4.92 -11.03 -2.25
C LYS A 49 4.94 -9.56 -2.65
N ILE A 50 6.11 -8.92 -2.65
CA ILE A 50 6.28 -7.58 -3.21
C ILE A 50 5.99 -7.59 -4.72
N GLU A 51 6.55 -8.54 -5.45
CA GLU A 51 6.30 -8.74 -6.88
C GLU A 51 4.82 -8.99 -7.17
N GLN A 52 4.15 -9.84 -6.37
CA GLN A 52 2.72 -10.08 -6.49
C GLN A 52 1.89 -8.79 -6.27
N ALA A 53 2.29 -7.94 -5.32
CA ALA A 53 1.61 -6.67 -5.05
C ALA A 53 1.80 -5.66 -6.19
N THR A 54 3.03 -5.49 -6.69
CA THR A 54 3.31 -4.56 -7.79
C THR A 54 2.72 -5.02 -9.12
N SER A 55 2.63 -6.34 -9.35
CA SER A 55 1.97 -6.91 -10.54
C SER A 55 0.46 -6.67 -10.60
N ALA A 56 -0.17 -6.29 -9.48
CA ALA A 56 -1.59 -5.96 -9.45
C ALA A 56 -1.92 -4.58 -10.04
N ILE A 57 -0.89 -3.77 -10.31
CA ILE A 57 -1.00 -2.45 -10.94
C ILE A 57 -1.30 -2.61 -12.43
N LYS A 58 -2.30 -1.89 -12.93
CA LYS A 58 -2.62 -1.86 -14.36
C LYS A 58 -1.64 -0.97 -15.12
N SER A 59 -1.46 -1.23 -16.41
CA SER A 59 -0.51 -0.51 -17.27
C SER A 59 -0.74 1.00 -17.38
N ASN A 60 -1.93 1.49 -17.03
CA ASN A 60 -2.31 2.91 -17.05
C ASN A 60 -2.22 3.59 -15.68
N GLN A 61 -1.79 2.87 -14.64
CA GLN A 61 -1.61 3.40 -13.29
C GLN A 61 -0.13 3.65 -13.02
N ILE A 62 0.15 4.58 -12.10
CA ILE A 62 1.51 4.92 -11.69
C ILE A 62 1.79 4.25 -10.34
N SER A 63 2.85 3.46 -10.25
CA SER A 63 3.26 2.84 -8.98
C SER A 63 4.45 3.56 -8.36
N HIS A 64 4.38 3.83 -7.06
CA HIS A 64 5.50 4.32 -6.26
C HIS A 64 5.86 3.29 -5.19
N MET A 65 7.15 3.12 -4.91
CA MET A 65 7.61 2.25 -3.84
C MET A 65 8.49 3.03 -2.87
N ILE A 66 8.06 3.09 -1.62
CA ILE A 66 8.77 3.79 -0.55
C ILE A 66 9.12 2.76 0.52
N SER A 67 10.40 2.54 0.73
CA SER A 67 10.89 1.60 1.74
C SER A 67 11.20 2.33 3.04
N VAL A 68 10.60 1.87 4.14
CA VAL A 68 10.80 2.44 5.48
C VAL A 68 11.56 1.47 6.38
N GLU A 69 12.30 2.00 7.35
CA GLU A 69 12.83 1.17 8.44
C GLU A 69 11.70 0.47 9.17
N GLY A 70 11.97 -0.68 9.78
CA GLY A 70 10.93 -1.49 10.41
C GLY A 70 10.58 -1.13 11.84
N ASN A 71 9.50 -1.75 12.32
CA ASN A 71 9.02 -1.70 13.71
C ASN A 71 8.71 -0.27 14.21
N GLU A 72 9.13 0.04 15.45
CA GLU A 72 8.89 1.34 16.09
C GLU A 72 9.76 2.46 15.52
N GLN A 73 10.81 2.14 14.77
CA GLN A 73 11.68 3.14 14.15
C GLN A 73 10.94 3.95 13.07
N THR A 74 9.92 3.36 12.44
CA THR A 74 9.06 4.04 11.46
C THR A 74 8.17 5.10 12.09
N LYS A 75 7.81 4.96 13.38
CA LYS A 75 6.75 5.74 14.03
C LYS A 75 7.30 7.02 14.66
N SER A 76 7.96 7.83 13.85
CA SER A 76 8.52 9.12 14.25
C SER A 76 8.12 10.23 13.29
N PHE A 77 8.10 11.48 13.78
CA PHE A 77 7.77 12.63 12.94
C PHE A 77 8.74 12.81 11.78
N SER A 78 10.04 12.54 11.99
CA SER A 78 11.05 12.63 10.94
C SER A 78 10.82 11.62 9.81
N VAL A 79 10.43 10.39 10.14
CA VAL A 79 10.07 9.38 9.12
C VAL A 79 8.77 9.77 8.41
N TYR A 80 7.77 10.25 9.16
CA TYR A 80 6.52 10.74 8.58
C TYR A 80 6.76 11.87 7.57
N GLU A 81 7.54 12.90 7.94
CA GLU A 81 7.92 14.01 7.07
C GLU A 81 8.67 13.50 5.84
N SER A 82 9.68 12.65 6.03
CA SER A 82 10.46 12.10 4.91
C SER A 82 9.63 11.29 3.92
N VAL A 83 8.67 10.49 4.41
CA VAL A 83 7.77 9.71 3.54
C VAL A 83 6.80 10.62 2.80
N LEU A 84 6.27 11.66 3.46
CA LEU A 84 5.37 12.61 2.81
C LEU A 84 6.05 13.42 1.72
N GLU A 85 7.25 13.94 1.97
CA GLU A 85 7.99 14.71 0.96
C GLU A 85 8.28 13.84 -0.28
N GLN A 86 8.71 12.58 -0.08
CA GLN A 86 8.89 11.63 -1.19
C GLN A 86 7.61 11.38 -1.98
N LEU A 87 6.44 11.32 -1.32
CA LEU A 87 5.15 11.18 -2.01
C LEU A 87 4.75 12.44 -2.78
N LEU A 88 4.97 13.62 -2.20
CA LEU A 88 4.60 14.89 -2.83
C LEU A 88 5.46 15.17 -4.06
N GLU A 89 6.74 14.81 -4.02
CA GLU A 89 7.67 14.92 -5.15
C GLU A 89 7.22 14.12 -6.38
N THR A 90 6.43 13.06 -6.21
CA THR A 90 5.94 12.26 -7.35
C THR A 90 4.70 12.83 -8.04
N GLY A 91 4.12 13.92 -7.52
CA GLY A 91 2.97 14.57 -8.16
C GLY A 91 1.65 13.80 -8.00
N ILE A 92 1.49 13.09 -6.87
CA ILE A 92 0.25 12.38 -6.51
C ILE A 92 -0.97 13.30 -6.53
N THR A 93 -2.15 12.70 -6.69
CA THR A 93 -3.42 13.43 -6.59
C THR A 93 -4.19 13.02 -5.35
N ARG A 94 -5.36 13.63 -5.15
CA ARG A 94 -6.34 13.15 -4.17
C ARG A 94 -6.88 11.75 -4.49
N ASN A 95 -6.72 11.26 -5.72
CA ASN A 95 -7.14 9.92 -6.15
C ASN A 95 -5.91 9.02 -6.39
N THR A 96 -5.09 8.92 -5.34
CA THR A 96 -3.90 8.09 -5.21
C THR A 96 -4.12 7.09 -4.09
#